data_AF-A0A2T4YXL6-F1
#
_entry.id   AF-A0A2T4YXL6-F1
#
_cell.length_a   1.000
_cell.length_b   1.000
_cell.length_c   1.000
_cell.angle_alpha   90.00
_cell.angle_beta   90.00
_cell.angle_gamma   90.00
#
_symmetry.space_group_name_H-M   'P 1'
#
loop_
_entity.id
_entity.type
_entity.pdbx_description
1 polymer ?
#
loop_
_entity_poly.entity_id
_entity_poly.type
_entity_poly.pdbx_seq_one_letter_code
_entity_poly.pdbx_strand_id
1 'polypeptide(L)'
;MSLATAARLTLVGLAVALGGCQSMTARHEPPPSDYRVRHPIIVSPQGAYVASQCGQWPEDLGPAPGNPNTENRPNWNHGCATQHNLAAIVANPNDLLHPRAETQIDAARRQTAIDRYRRAIAPGPHTVHTPMQPLTDIKSAVRGGG
;
A
#
# COMPACT_ATOMS: atom_id res chain seq x y z
N MET A 1 -41.77 -5.91 47.35
CA MET A 1 -40.55 -5.95 46.51
C MET A 1 -39.35 -5.91 47.42
N SER A 2 -38.49 -6.93 47.38
CA SER A 2 -37.33 -7.04 48.28
C SER A 2 -36.20 -6.13 47.79
N LEU A 3 -35.40 -5.58 48.71
CA LEU A 3 -34.24 -4.72 48.41
C LEU A 3 -33.29 -5.37 47.37
N ALA A 4 -33.20 -6.71 47.39
CA ALA A 4 -32.35 -7.47 46.47
C ALA A 4 -32.83 -7.40 45.01
N THR A 5 -34.13 -7.23 44.77
CA THR A 5 -34.68 -7.13 43.41
C THR A 5 -34.41 -5.75 42.80
N ALA A 6 -34.49 -4.69 43.61
CA ALA A 6 -34.17 -3.33 43.18
C ALA A 6 -32.68 -3.17 42.83
N ALA A 7 -31.78 -3.72 43.66
CA ALA A 7 -30.33 -3.65 43.43
C ALA A 7 -29.87 -4.39 42.14
N ARG A 8 -30.54 -5.49 41.78
CA ARG A 8 -30.25 -6.23 40.55
C ARG A 8 -30.67 -5.47 39.30
N LEU A 9 -31.81 -4.78 39.33
CA LEU A 9 -32.29 -3.98 38.21
C LEU A 9 -31.42 -2.75 37.96
N THR A 10 -30.94 -2.10 39.02
CA THR A 10 -30.03 -0.94 38.89
C THR A 10 -28.67 -1.33 38.30
N LEU A 11 -28.13 -2.49 38.66
CA LEU A 11 -26.86 -2.97 38.12
C LEU A 11 -26.93 -3.33 36.63
N VAL A 12 -28.02 -3.96 36.19
CA VAL A 12 -28.23 -4.27 34.77
C VAL A 12 -28.41 -3.00 33.94
N GLY A 13 -29.17 -2.02 34.44
CA GLY A 13 -29.34 -0.72 33.76
C GLY A 13 -28.03 0.04 33.58
N LEU A 14 -27.16 0.04 34.61
CA LEU A 14 -25.86 0.70 34.54
C LEU A 14 -24.89 0.02 33.56
N ALA A 15 -24.90 -1.32 33.48
CA ALA A 15 -24.05 -2.06 32.56
C ALA A 15 -24.41 -1.81 31.08
N VAL A 16 -25.71 -1.69 30.77
CA VAL A 16 -26.17 -1.34 29.40
C VAL A 16 -25.78 0.09 29.03
N ALA A 17 -25.86 1.02 29.98
CA ALA A 17 -25.47 2.41 29.76
C ALA A 17 -23.96 2.59 29.51
N LEU A 18 -23.11 1.79 30.16
CA LEU A 18 -21.66 1.83 29.99
C LEU A 18 -21.15 1.03 28.78
N GLY A 19 -21.96 0.12 28.22
CA GLY A 19 -21.58 -0.71 27.07
C GLY A 19 -21.78 -0.05 25.70
N GLY A 20 -22.52 1.05 25.62
CA GLY A 20 -22.83 1.72 24.35
C GLY A 20 -21.94 2.94 24.10
N CYS A 21 -20.82 2.76 23.40
CA CYS A 21 -20.25 3.71 22.42
C CYS A 21 -18.83 3.28 22.00
N GLN A 22 -18.74 2.38 21.02
CA GLN A 22 -17.54 2.19 20.20
C GLN A 22 -17.98 2.09 18.74
N SER A 23 -18.67 3.12 18.24
CA SER A 23 -18.98 3.23 16.81
C SER A 23 -17.85 4.02 16.15
N MET A 24 -16.76 3.33 15.81
CA MET A 24 -15.76 3.86 14.89
C MET A 24 -16.36 3.88 13.48
N THR A 25 -17.16 4.90 13.18
CA THR A 25 -17.52 5.19 11.80
C THR A 25 -16.27 5.77 11.14
N ALA A 26 -15.55 4.94 10.39
CA ALA A 26 -14.59 5.43 9.41
C ALA A 26 -15.35 6.37 8.47
N ARG A 27 -15.17 7.68 8.63
CA ARG A 27 -15.76 8.67 7.73
C ARG A 27 -15.11 8.48 6.37
N HIS A 28 -15.83 7.87 5.44
CA HIS A 28 -15.50 7.94 4.03
C HIS A 28 -16.10 9.25 3.52
N GLU A 29 -15.30 10.30 3.47
CA GLU A 29 -15.72 11.55 2.80
C GLU A 29 -15.99 11.19 1.32
N PRO A 30 -17.18 11.52 0.78
CA PRO A 30 -17.46 11.26 -0.61
C PRO A 30 -16.42 12.01 -1.47
N PRO A 31 -15.78 11.35 -2.44
CA PRO A 31 -14.78 12.00 -3.28
C PRO A 31 -15.37 13.27 -3.93
N PRO A 32 -14.57 14.34 -4.12
CA PRO A 32 -15.04 15.62 -4.67
C PRO A 32 -15.72 15.43 -6.03
N SER A 33 -16.88 16.03 -6.34
CA SER A 33 -17.66 15.78 -7.58
C SER A 33 -16.87 15.90 -8.90
N ASP A 34 -15.85 16.76 -8.94
CA ASP A 34 -14.98 16.93 -10.10
C ASP A 34 -14.01 15.75 -10.27
N TYR A 35 -14.12 15.04 -11.39
CA TYR A 35 -13.27 13.89 -11.71
C TYR A 35 -11.79 14.27 -11.90
N ARG A 36 -11.49 15.52 -12.24
CA ARG A 36 -10.12 16.02 -12.46
C ARG A 36 -9.30 16.05 -11.19
N VAL A 37 -9.94 16.08 -10.01
CA VAL A 37 -9.28 16.04 -8.70
C VAL A 37 -9.42 14.69 -8.00
N ARG A 38 -10.05 13.70 -8.66
CA ARG A 38 -10.20 12.32 -8.14
C ARG A 38 -9.10 11.37 -8.61
N HIS A 39 -8.18 11.79 -9.48
CA HIS A 39 -7.22 10.87 -10.05
C HIS A 39 -6.22 10.38 -8.97
N PRO A 40 -6.11 9.07 -8.73
CA PRO A 40 -5.13 8.53 -7.80
C PRO A 40 -3.69 8.72 -8.29
N ILE A 41 -3.54 8.82 -9.62
CA ILE A 41 -2.26 8.97 -10.32
C ILE A 41 -2.35 10.22 -11.18
N ILE A 42 -1.33 11.06 -11.07
CA ILE A 42 -1.20 12.29 -11.84
C ILE A 42 -0.05 12.10 -12.81
N VAL A 43 -0.29 12.38 -14.08
CA VAL A 43 0.74 12.34 -15.13
C VAL A 43 1.00 13.76 -15.58
N SER A 44 2.25 14.19 -15.48
CA SER A 44 2.73 15.50 -15.91
C SER A 44 3.91 15.30 -16.87
N PRO A 45 4.28 16.31 -17.69
CA PRO A 45 5.49 16.25 -18.53
C PRO A 45 6.78 15.98 -17.75
N GLN A 46 6.76 16.27 -16.45
CA GLN A 46 7.89 16.01 -15.57
C GLN A 46 7.89 14.56 -15.08
N GLY A 47 6.73 13.95 -14.78
CA GLY A 47 6.67 12.61 -14.20
C GLY A 47 5.25 12.15 -13.85
N ALA A 48 5.12 10.89 -13.43
CA ALA A 48 3.89 10.35 -12.85
C ALA A 48 4.02 10.12 -11.34
N TYR A 49 2.96 10.44 -10.59
CA TYR A 49 2.98 10.43 -9.13
C TYR A 49 1.64 10.03 -8.51
N VAL A 50 1.70 9.43 -7.32
CA VAL A 50 0.52 9.07 -6.53
C VAL A 50 0.16 10.21 -5.58
N ALA A 51 -1.13 10.45 -5.38
CA ALA A 51 -1.63 11.53 -4.52
C ALA A 51 -1.28 11.37 -3.02
N SER A 52 -0.93 10.15 -2.58
CA SER A 52 -0.55 9.84 -1.20
C SER A 52 0.58 8.81 -1.14
N GLN A 53 1.31 8.81 -0.02
CA GLN A 53 2.34 7.79 0.25
C GLN A 53 1.69 6.43 0.55
N CYS A 54 2.23 5.37 -0.04
CA CYS A 54 1.83 3.99 0.16
C CYS A 54 2.93 3.20 0.91
N GLY A 55 2.63 1.97 1.35
CA GLY A 55 3.64 1.06 1.89
C GLY A 55 3.54 0.75 3.38
N GLN A 56 2.40 0.99 4.02
CA GLN A 56 2.11 0.52 5.37
C GLN A 56 1.56 -0.91 5.35
N TRP A 57 2.35 -1.92 5.68
CA TRP A 57 1.92 -3.31 5.71
C TRP A 57 1.76 -3.75 7.17
N PRO A 58 0.60 -3.51 7.81
CA PRO A 58 0.40 -3.78 9.23
C PRO A 58 0.47 -5.27 9.58
N GLU A 59 0.07 -6.14 8.65
CA GLU A 59 0.28 -7.58 8.74
C GLU A 59 1.08 -8.09 7.53
N ASP A 60 1.80 -9.20 7.72
CA ASP A 60 2.48 -9.90 6.63
C ASP A 60 1.50 -10.40 5.57
N LEU A 61 1.92 -10.48 4.31
CA LEU A 61 1.11 -11.02 3.21
C LEU A 61 1.15 -12.55 3.12
N GLY A 62 2.03 -13.19 3.91
CA GLY A 62 2.24 -14.63 3.89
C GLY A 62 1.16 -15.39 4.67
N PRO A 63 0.96 -16.68 4.35
CA PRO A 63 0.04 -17.50 5.11
C PRO A 63 0.50 -17.67 6.55
N ALA A 64 -0.33 -17.22 7.51
CA ALA A 64 -0.10 -17.39 8.94
C ALA A 64 -1.44 -17.57 9.69
N PRO A 65 -1.49 -18.36 10.78
CA PRO A 65 -2.69 -18.49 11.59
C PRO A 65 -3.16 -17.13 12.12
N GLY A 66 -4.42 -16.78 11.88
CA GLY A 66 -4.99 -15.49 12.30
C GLY A 66 -4.64 -14.31 11.40
N ASN A 67 -3.97 -14.53 10.27
CA ASN A 67 -3.69 -13.47 9.29
C ASN A 67 -4.89 -13.23 8.37
N PRO A 68 -5.50 -12.03 8.37
CA PRO A 68 -6.63 -11.71 7.48
C PRO A 68 -6.25 -11.75 5.99
N ASN A 69 -4.96 -11.65 5.65
CA ASN A 69 -4.47 -11.71 4.27
C ASN A 69 -4.51 -13.12 3.65
N THR A 70 -4.92 -14.15 4.41
CA THR A 70 -5.16 -15.51 3.90
C THR A 70 -6.55 -15.71 3.31
N GLU A 71 -7.44 -14.73 3.49
CA GLU A 71 -8.77 -14.73 2.87
C GLU A 71 -8.69 -14.31 1.40
N ASN A 72 -9.67 -14.70 0.58
CA ASN A 72 -9.81 -14.20 -0.80
C ASN A 72 -10.36 -12.77 -0.80
N ARG A 73 -9.61 -11.85 -0.19
CA ARG A 73 -9.93 -10.44 -0.07
C ARG A 73 -8.69 -9.61 -0.41
N PRO A 74 -8.87 -8.40 -0.97
CA PRO A 74 -7.76 -7.47 -1.13
C PRO A 74 -7.13 -7.18 0.24
N ASN A 75 -5.80 -7.28 0.31
CA ASN A 75 -5.05 -6.87 1.50
C ASN A 75 -5.14 -5.34 1.72
N TRP A 76 -4.80 -4.89 2.93
CA TRP A 76 -4.93 -3.49 3.37
C TRP A 76 -4.38 -2.47 2.34
N ASN A 77 -3.20 -2.74 1.80
CA ASN A 77 -2.50 -1.81 0.92
C ASN A 77 -2.76 -2.04 -0.58
N HIS A 78 -3.62 -2.98 -0.96
CA HIS A 78 -3.70 -3.45 -2.35
C HIS A 78 -3.97 -2.32 -3.35
N GLY A 79 -4.92 -1.42 -3.04
CA GLY A 79 -5.27 -0.30 -3.92
C GLY A 79 -4.12 0.69 -4.07
N CYS A 80 -3.51 1.09 -2.95
CA CYS A 80 -2.43 2.07 -2.93
C CYS A 80 -1.15 1.52 -3.58
N ALA A 81 -0.80 0.26 -3.30
CA ALA A 81 0.33 -0.44 -3.90
C ALA A 81 0.16 -0.61 -5.42
N THR A 82 -1.04 -0.96 -5.89
CA THR A 82 -1.34 -1.07 -7.32
C THR A 82 -1.18 0.28 -8.04
N GLN A 83 -1.69 1.35 -7.44
CA GLN A 83 -1.56 2.70 -7.99
C GLN A 83 -0.11 3.19 -8.03
N HIS A 84 0.67 2.88 -6.99
CA HIS A 84 2.09 3.18 -6.94
C HIS A 84 2.90 2.41 -7.99
N ASN A 85 2.65 1.12 -8.15
CA ASN A 85 3.31 0.32 -9.18
C ASN A 85 2.98 0.84 -10.58
N LEU A 86 1.73 1.23 -10.82
CA LEU A 86 1.34 1.84 -12.09
C LEU A 86 2.05 3.19 -12.30
N ALA A 87 2.09 4.06 -11.29
CA ALA A 87 2.81 5.33 -11.35
C ALA A 87 4.32 5.13 -11.60
N ALA A 88 4.93 4.08 -11.03
CA ALA A 88 6.32 3.73 -11.28
C ALA A 88 6.57 3.27 -12.72
N ILE A 89 5.64 2.51 -13.31
CA ILE A 89 5.71 2.09 -14.72
C ILE A 89 5.66 3.32 -15.65
N VAL A 90 4.81 4.30 -15.35
CA VAL A 90 4.68 5.53 -16.14
C VAL A 90 5.50 6.70 -15.59
N ALA A 91 6.52 6.43 -14.75
CA ALA A 91 7.29 7.48 -14.09
C ALA A 91 7.97 8.43 -15.08
N ASN A 92 8.37 7.92 -16.25
CA ASN A 92 8.82 8.72 -17.38
C ASN A 92 7.67 8.91 -18.40
N PRO A 93 7.05 10.10 -18.48
CA PRO A 93 5.95 10.36 -19.40
C PRO A 93 6.38 10.33 -20.88
N ASN A 94 7.67 10.50 -21.19
CA ASN A 94 8.16 10.40 -22.57
C ASN A 94 8.01 8.99 -23.14
N ASP A 95 7.95 7.96 -22.29
CA ASP A 95 7.74 6.56 -22.71
C ASP A 95 6.34 6.36 -23.32
N LEU A 96 5.39 7.27 -23.07
CA LEU A 96 4.06 7.25 -23.69
C LEU A 96 4.03 7.89 -25.09
N LEU A 97 4.99 8.77 -25.38
CA LEU A 97 5.05 9.50 -26.64
C LEU A 97 5.95 8.79 -27.65
N HIS A 98 7.04 8.19 -27.18
CA HIS A 98 8.03 7.54 -28.01
C HIS A 98 8.45 6.20 -27.40
N PRO A 99 8.70 5.17 -28.23
CA PRO A 99 9.34 3.97 -27.75
C PRO A 99 10.71 4.31 -27.18
N ARG A 100 11.04 3.76 -26.00
CA ARG A 100 12.40 3.84 -25.45
C ARG A 100 13.39 3.23 -26.45
N ALA A 101 14.55 3.86 -26.60
CA ALA A 101 15.63 3.29 -27.39
C ALA A 101 16.04 1.93 -26.78
N GLU A 102 16.22 0.93 -27.63
CA GLU A 102 16.79 -0.35 -27.19
C GLU A 102 18.23 -0.09 -26.74
N THR A 103 18.52 -0.42 -25.49
CA THR A 103 19.89 -0.41 -24.96
C THR A 103 20.56 -1.74 -25.25
N GLN A 104 21.89 -1.75 -25.38
CA GLN A 104 22.64 -2.99 -25.49
C GLN A 104 22.34 -3.93 -24.30
N ILE A 105 22.37 -5.23 -24.58
CA ILE A 105 22.30 -6.27 -23.58
C ILE A 105 23.45 -6.15 -22.58
N ASP A 106 23.13 -5.92 -21.31
CA ASP A 106 24.08 -6.09 -20.21
C ASP A 106 24.26 -7.58 -19.89
N ALA A 107 25.12 -8.23 -20.67
CA ALA A 107 25.42 -9.65 -20.51
C ALA A 107 26.06 -9.96 -19.15
N ALA A 108 26.89 -9.05 -18.62
CA ALA A 108 27.61 -9.25 -17.37
C ALA A 108 26.66 -9.30 -16.17
N ARG A 109 25.69 -8.38 -16.11
CA ARG A 109 24.68 -8.35 -15.05
C ARG A 109 23.72 -9.53 -15.14
N ARG A 110 23.35 -9.94 -16.36
CA ARG A 110 22.54 -11.15 -16.58
C ARG A 110 23.27 -12.41 -16.10
N GLN A 111 24.55 -12.56 -16.45
CA GLN A 111 25.37 -13.68 -15.98
C GLN A 111 25.48 -13.68 -14.45
N THR A 112 25.70 -12.51 -13.85
CA THR A 112 25.76 -12.35 -12.38
C THR A 112 24.46 -12.79 -11.69
N ALA A 113 23.30 -12.43 -12.24
CA ALA A 113 22.00 -12.82 -11.71
C ALA A 113 21.78 -14.34 -11.80
N ILE A 114 22.11 -14.94 -12.96
CA ILE A 114 22.02 -16.39 -13.17
C ILE A 114 22.94 -17.14 -12.21
N ASP A 115 24.16 -16.67 -12.05
CA ASP A 115 25.15 -17.30 -11.19
C ASP A 115 24.78 -17.20 -9.71
N ARG A 116 24.18 -16.08 -9.28
CA ARG A 116 23.61 -15.94 -7.94
C ARG A 116 22.46 -16.92 -7.70
N TYR A 117 21.56 -17.04 -8.67
CA TYR A 117 20.46 -18.01 -8.62
C TYR A 117 20.98 -19.45 -8.51
N ARG A 118 21.95 -19.83 -9.37
CA ARG A 118 22.59 -21.16 -9.35
C ARG A 118 23.26 -21.48 -8.01
N ARG A 119 23.86 -20.48 -7.36
CA ARG A 119 24.52 -20.63 -6.05
C ARG A 119 23.56 -20.51 -4.87
N ALA A 120 22.25 -20.40 -5.11
CA ALA A 120 21.23 -20.15 -4.08
C ALA A 120 21.59 -18.96 -3.16
N ILE A 121 22.27 -17.96 -3.70
CA ILE A 121 22.55 -16.73 -2.97
C ILE A 121 21.23 -15.96 -2.91
N ALA A 122 20.65 -15.90 -1.71
CA ALA A 122 19.46 -15.11 -1.49
C ALA A 122 19.71 -13.66 -1.94
N PRO A 123 18.75 -13.02 -2.63
CA PRO A 123 18.72 -11.57 -2.61
C PRO A 123 18.70 -11.16 -1.13
N GLY A 124 19.43 -10.11 -0.75
CA GLY A 124 19.57 -9.71 0.66
C GLY A 124 18.22 -9.61 1.39
N PRO A 125 18.21 -9.49 2.72
CA PRO A 125 16.99 -9.54 3.53
C PRO A 125 15.88 -8.65 2.95
N HIS A 126 14.79 -9.29 2.51
CA HIS A 126 13.59 -8.60 2.00
C HIS A 126 12.73 -8.02 3.13
N THR A 127 13.16 -8.15 4.38
CA THR A 127 12.46 -7.68 5.59
C THR A 127 12.79 -6.24 5.96
N VAL A 128 13.58 -5.53 5.16
CA VAL A 128 13.69 -4.07 5.29
C VAL A 128 12.41 -3.47 4.72
N HIS A 129 11.39 -3.32 5.58
CA HIS A 129 10.22 -2.50 5.30
C HIS A 129 10.63 -1.04 5.25
N THR A 130 11.37 -0.65 4.22
CA THR A 130 11.45 0.75 3.87
C THR A 130 10.07 1.13 3.34
N PRO A 131 9.41 2.13 3.93
CA PRO A 131 8.18 2.65 3.35
C PRO A 131 8.48 3.04 1.90
N MET A 132 7.58 2.66 0.97
CA MET A 132 7.73 3.04 -0.43
C MET A 132 7.92 4.56 -0.45
N GLN A 133 9.03 5.00 -1.03
CA GLN A 133 9.29 6.41 -1.12
C GLN A 133 8.24 7.01 -2.05
N PRO A 134 7.55 8.08 -1.64
CA PRO A 134 6.58 8.70 -2.51
C PRO A 134 7.28 9.13 -3.81
N LEU A 135 6.69 8.82 -4.96
CA LEU A 135 7.10 9.39 -6.25
C LEU A 135 6.70 10.89 -6.33
N THR A 136 6.74 11.61 -5.21
CA THR A 136 6.42 13.04 -5.11
C THR A 136 7.55 13.91 -5.62
N ASP A 137 8.78 13.39 -5.70
CA ASP A 137 9.92 14.05 -6.34
C ASP A 137 10.45 13.22 -7.52
N ILE A 138 10.15 13.76 -8.69
CA ILE A 138 10.46 13.26 -10.03
C ILE A 138 11.97 13.07 -10.23
N LYS A 139 12.80 13.82 -9.51
CA LYS A 139 14.26 13.77 -9.66
C LYS A 139 14.90 12.50 -9.09
N SER A 140 14.22 11.80 -8.18
CA SER A 140 14.74 10.60 -7.54
C SER A 140 14.53 9.33 -8.36
N ALA A 141 13.47 9.26 -9.17
CA ALA A 141 13.20 8.10 -10.03
C ALA A 141 14.15 8.00 -11.25
N VAL A 142 14.62 9.14 -11.77
CA VAL A 142 15.50 9.21 -12.95
C VAL A 142 16.98 8.89 -12.61
N ARG A 143 17.37 8.98 -11.33
CA ARG A 143 18.79 8.87 -10.92
C ARG A 143 19.30 7.43 -10.75
N GLY A 144 18.46 6.42 -10.99
CA GLY A 144 18.78 5.00 -10.78
C GLY A 144 19.42 4.26 -11.97
N GLY A 145 19.87 4.97 -13.01
CA GLY A 145 20.54 4.39 -14.18
C GLY A 145 22.04 4.64 -14.17
N GLY A 146 22.79 3.77 -13.49
CA GLY A 146 24.23 3.60 -13.64
C GLY A 146 24.53 2.18 -14.08
#